data_AF-A0A7J4ZM33-F1
#
_entry.id   AF-A0A7J4ZM33-F1
#
_cell.length_a   1.000
_cell.length_b   1.000
_cell.length_c   1.000
_cell.angle_alpha   90.00
_cell.angle_beta   90.00
_cell.angle_gamma   90.00
#
_symmetry.space_group_name_H-M   'P 1'
#
loop_
_entity.id
_entity.type
_entity.pdbx_description
1 polymer ?
#
loop_
_entity_poly.entity_id
_entity_poly.type
_entity_poly.pdbx_seq_one_letter_code
_entity_poly.pdbx_strand_id
1 'polypeptide(L)'
;MGPESFLYLRYVDRQLIGFVDDDIFEKLQQNTKQTKTTASLVGTGTATVVAAAAGGTALSASGGAAAVLAATLLTGPVGLVASLAGIGAVVYSSKKALESFGDASNKGLDIKLVPISISDHLDLPVGHPRKNTLYAGHPSFPKSYIPVADFHRTVFENKFSEIISILMHLGAKSIHVEHESGWGQEFSSKLSVGIPSEGLVVGLEGGADKNNSRKILYKANFSGTDKPALPDNLIWFPHEPTWQQVSDGRIKFGMQSFSLKLQYNEDFGINLGIKAKAEDAGLDLGGNFEKHIATTWSIQGEF
;
A
#
# COMPACT_ATOMS: atom_id res chain seq x y z
N MET A 1 4.31 5.10 23.32
CA MET A 1 3.92 4.03 22.38
C MET A 1 5.18 3.69 21.59
N GLY A 2 5.64 2.45 21.62
CA GLY A 2 6.85 2.05 20.89
C GLY A 2 6.65 2.16 19.37
N PRO A 3 7.74 2.18 18.57
CA PRO A 3 7.64 2.32 17.12
C PRO A 3 6.70 1.28 16.51
N GLU A 4 6.70 0.02 16.98
CA GLU A 4 5.82 -1.05 16.46
C GLU A 4 4.32 -0.92 16.79
N SER A 5 3.92 0.01 17.66
CA SER A 5 2.52 0.15 18.07
C SER A 5 1.57 0.55 16.93
N PHE A 6 2.10 1.15 15.86
CA PHE A 6 1.34 1.48 14.65
C PHE A 6 0.90 0.25 13.83
N LEU A 7 1.56 -0.91 14.00
CA LEU A 7 1.20 -2.14 13.27
C LEU A 7 -0.13 -2.74 13.75
N TYR A 8 -0.55 -2.38 14.97
CA TYR A 8 -1.82 -2.81 15.57
C TYR A 8 -3.00 -1.90 15.21
N LEU A 9 -2.76 -0.81 14.46
CA LEU A 9 -3.81 0.05 13.96
C LEU A 9 -4.64 -0.69 12.91
N ARG A 10 -5.92 -0.32 12.76
CA ARG A 10 -6.77 -0.87 11.71
C ARG A 10 -6.18 -0.54 10.34
N TYR A 11 -6.52 -1.31 9.31
CA TYR A 11 -6.01 -1.11 7.96
C TYR A 11 -6.15 0.35 7.50
N VAL A 12 -7.35 0.93 7.65
CA VAL A 12 -7.65 2.33 7.32
C VAL A 12 -6.75 3.33 8.05
N ASP A 13 -6.40 3.01 9.30
CA ASP A 13 -5.58 3.86 10.15
C ASP A 13 -4.07 3.62 9.90
N ARG A 14 -3.66 2.71 9.03
CA ARG A 14 -2.24 2.50 8.65
C ARG A 14 -2.03 2.41 7.14
N GLN A 15 -3.06 2.80 6.38
CA GLN A 15 -3.19 2.49 4.97
C GLN A 15 -2.08 3.12 4.15
N LEU A 16 -1.76 4.40 4.39
CA LEU A 16 -0.75 5.15 3.65
C LEU A 16 0.35 5.61 4.59
N ILE A 17 1.60 5.38 4.19
CA ILE A 17 2.77 5.90 4.90
C ILE A 17 3.72 6.64 3.96
N GLY A 18 4.40 7.63 4.54
CA GLY A 18 5.51 8.34 3.92
C GLY A 18 6.73 8.32 4.84
N PHE A 19 7.91 8.12 4.27
CA PHE A 19 9.16 8.12 5.04
C PHE A 19 9.78 9.52 5.10
N VAL A 20 10.22 9.92 6.28
CA VAL A 20 10.95 11.16 6.55
C VAL A 20 12.22 10.89 7.35
N ASP A 21 13.23 11.75 7.20
CA ASP A 21 14.46 11.63 7.97
C ASP A 21 14.17 11.75 9.49
N ASP A 22 14.91 11.00 10.31
CA ASP A 22 14.64 10.84 11.75
C ASP A 22 14.68 12.19 12.50
N ASP A 23 15.60 13.09 12.13
CA ASP A 23 15.76 14.40 12.76
C ASP A 23 14.55 15.32 12.51
N ILE A 24 13.92 15.20 11.34
CA ILE A 24 12.70 15.93 10.98
C ILE A 24 11.52 15.35 11.75
N PHE A 25 11.44 14.03 11.84
CA PHE A 25 10.40 13.36 12.60
C PHE A 25 10.42 13.78 14.08
N GLU A 26 11.59 13.85 14.70
CA GLU A 26 11.74 14.32 16.08
C GLU A 26 11.24 15.77 16.26
N LYS A 27 11.59 16.67 15.33
CA LYS A 27 11.12 18.07 15.35
C LYS A 27 9.59 18.17 15.23
N LEU A 28 8.97 17.35 14.37
CA LEU A 28 7.51 17.29 14.25
C LEU A 28 6.82 16.82 15.54
N GLN A 29 7.41 15.81 16.20
CA GLN A 29 6.91 15.32 17.49
C GLN A 29 7.02 16.38 18.59
N GLN A 30 8.11 17.14 18.63
CA GLN A 30 8.31 18.21 19.61
C GLN A 30 7.32 19.37 19.41
N ASN A 31 7.09 19.79 18.17
CA ASN A 31 6.12 20.84 17.84
C ASN A 31 4.67 20.45 18.20
N THR A 32 4.32 19.18 18.00
CA THR A 32 2.99 18.64 18.37
C THR A 32 2.79 18.59 19.89
N LYS A 33 3.85 18.32 20.66
CA LYS A 33 3.80 18.35 22.13
C LYS A 33 3.64 19.78 22.65
N GLN A 34 4.37 20.74 22.10
CA GLN A 34 4.27 22.16 22.50
C GLN A 34 2.90 22.77 22.18
N THR A 35 2.26 22.39 21.07
CA THR A 35 0.88 22.82 20.73
C THR A 35 -0.17 22.21 21.66
N LYS A 36 0.00 20.95 22.09
CA LYS A 36 -0.90 20.35 23.10
C LYS A 36 -0.75 21.01 24.48
N THR A 37 0.47 21.39 24.87
CA THR A 37 0.69 22.10 26.14
C THR A 37 0.12 23.52 26.11
N THR A 38 0.23 24.23 25.00
CA THR A 38 -0.36 25.57 24.84
C THR A 38 -1.88 25.53 24.70
N ALA A 39 -2.46 24.56 23.99
CA ALA A 39 -3.91 24.36 23.94
C ALA A 39 -4.49 23.96 25.31
N SER A 40 -3.74 23.20 26.12
CA SER A 40 -4.10 22.87 27.50
C SER A 40 -4.04 24.08 28.45
N LEU A 41 -3.27 25.12 28.12
CA LEU A 41 -3.15 26.36 28.91
C LEU A 41 -4.23 27.40 28.54
N VAL A 42 -4.86 27.30 27.36
CA VAL A 42 -5.93 28.20 26.91
C VAL A 42 -7.34 27.69 27.32
N GLY A 43 -7.40 26.53 27.98
CA GLY A 43 -8.61 26.02 28.61
C GLY A 43 -8.93 26.75 29.92
N THR A 44 -9.48 27.97 29.82
CA THR A 44 -10.40 28.69 30.75
C THR A 44 -10.21 30.20 30.62
N GLY A 45 -10.56 30.77 29.47
CA GLY A 45 -10.59 32.23 29.34
C GLY A 45 -10.89 32.66 27.92
N THR A 46 -11.98 33.36 27.74
CA THR A 46 -12.38 34.01 26.48
C THR A 46 -11.22 34.81 25.89
N ALA A 47 -10.65 34.36 24.76
CA ALA A 47 -9.62 35.09 24.04
C ALA A 47 -10.23 35.79 22.82
N THR A 48 -10.36 37.10 22.93
CA THR A 48 -10.68 38.04 21.85
C THR A 48 -9.57 38.02 20.80
N VAL A 49 -9.90 37.73 19.54
CA VAL A 49 -8.94 37.78 18.42
C VAL A 49 -8.77 39.24 17.99
N VAL A 50 -7.64 39.85 18.31
CA VAL A 50 -7.26 41.17 17.76
C VAL A 50 -6.46 40.94 16.48
N ALA A 51 -7.08 41.21 15.34
CA ALA A 51 -6.41 41.32 14.05
C ALA A 51 -5.63 42.64 14.01
N ALA A 52 -4.30 42.59 13.98
CA ALA A 52 -3.47 43.76 13.73
C ALA A 52 -3.19 43.90 12.23
N ALA A 53 -3.75 44.93 11.61
CA ALA A 53 -3.39 45.45 10.30
C ALA A 53 -2.56 46.73 10.48
N ALA A 54 -1.40 46.83 9.82
CA ALA A 54 -0.67 48.05 9.41
C ALA A 54 0.63 47.57 8.70
N GLY A 55 1.03 48.04 7.51
CA GLY A 55 1.27 49.45 7.16
C GLY A 55 2.79 49.69 7.22
N GLY A 56 3.44 49.89 6.07
CA GLY A 56 4.91 49.85 5.97
C GLY A 56 5.66 51.09 6.46
N THR A 57 6.93 50.89 6.85
CA THR A 57 8.05 51.85 6.79
C THR A 57 9.38 51.09 6.89
N ALA A 58 10.37 51.48 6.09
CA ALA A 58 11.71 50.90 6.03
C ALA A 58 12.56 51.17 7.29
N LEU A 59 13.43 50.22 7.68
CA LEU A 59 14.64 50.52 8.46
C LEU A 59 15.81 49.63 8.05
N SER A 60 16.97 50.29 7.96
CA SER A 60 18.27 49.89 7.42
C SER A 60 19.07 48.90 8.30
N ALA A 61 20.08 48.31 7.67
CA ALA A 61 20.99 47.30 8.20
C ALA A 61 21.83 47.70 9.43
N SER A 62 22.04 46.75 10.35
CA SER A 62 23.38 46.36 10.85
C SER A 62 23.29 45.17 11.81
N GLY A 63 24.03 44.09 11.52
CA GLY A 63 24.62 43.18 12.50
C GLY A 63 23.71 42.25 13.33
N GLY A 64 23.77 40.94 13.02
CA GLY A 64 23.72 39.89 14.03
C GLY A 64 22.36 39.43 14.55
N ALA A 65 22.01 38.18 14.19
CA ALA A 65 21.17 37.23 14.91
C ALA A 65 19.63 37.42 14.97
N ALA A 66 18.96 36.27 14.77
CA ALA A 66 17.54 35.97 14.97
C ALA A 66 16.53 36.55 13.96
N ALA A 67 16.41 35.89 12.80
CA ALA A 67 15.19 35.94 12.01
C ALA A 67 14.10 35.13 12.74
N VAL A 68 13.19 35.82 13.41
CA VAL A 68 11.95 35.23 13.94
C VAL A 68 11.04 34.91 12.76
N LEU A 69 10.91 33.62 12.45
CA LEU A 69 10.04 33.11 11.40
C LEU A 69 8.65 32.84 11.97
N ALA A 70 7.69 33.69 11.59
CA ALA A 70 6.29 33.51 11.91
C ALA A 70 5.69 32.38 11.05
N ALA A 71 5.31 31.26 11.68
CA ALA A 71 4.50 30.22 11.04
C ALA A 71 3.04 30.70 11.00
N THR A 72 2.52 31.00 9.82
CA THR A 72 1.09 31.28 9.64
C THR A 72 0.34 29.96 9.55
N LEU A 73 -0.61 29.73 10.47
CA LEU A 73 -1.45 28.53 10.54
C LEU A 73 -2.75 28.77 9.76
N LEU A 74 -3.03 27.93 8.76
CA LEU A 74 -4.37 27.83 8.17
C LEU A 74 -5.17 26.79 8.96
N THR A 75 -6.15 27.25 9.74
CA THR A 75 -7.04 26.38 10.52
C THR A 75 -8.16 25.83 9.66
N GLY A 76 -8.01 24.59 9.17
CA GLY A 76 -9.08 23.78 8.61
C GLY A 76 -9.40 22.57 9.51
N PRO A 77 -10.58 21.94 9.38
CA PRO A 77 -11.07 20.92 10.32
C PRO A 77 -10.37 19.54 10.23
N VAL A 78 -9.29 19.40 9.47
CA VAL A 78 -8.50 18.18 9.37
C VAL A 78 -7.02 18.55 9.47
N GLY A 79 -6.32 18.06 10.50
CA GLY A 79 -4.85 18.00 10.57
C GLY A 79 -4.05 19.29 10.33
N LEU A 80 -3.43 19.82 11.39
CA LEU A 80 -2.66 21.08 11.37
C LEU A 80 -1.42 21.00 10.44
N VAL A 81 -1.43 21.72 9.32
CA VAL A 81 -0.27 21.84 8.40
C VAL A 81 0.64 22.97 8.85
N ALA A 82 1.86 22.63 9.24
CA ALA A 82 2.91 23.57 9.62
C ALA A 82 3.75 23.98 8.39
N SER A 83 3.83 25.28 8.09
CA SER A 83 4.72 25.79 7.05
C SER A 83 6.16 25.96 7.60
N LEU A 84 7.14 25.32 6.96
CA LEU A 84 8.55 25.36 7.34
C LEU A 84 9.34 26.31 6.44
N ALA A 85 9.26 27.61 6.67
CA ALA A 85 10.12 28.56 5.98
C ALA A 85 11.54 28.56 6.59
N GLY A 86 12.44 27.72 6.06
CA GLY A 86 13.89 27.94 6.06
C GLY A 86 14.72 26.82 6.71
N ILE A 87 15.63 26.19 5.92
CA ILE A 87 17.01 25.76 6.26
C ILE A 87 17.67 25.31 4.91
N GLY A 88 18.95 25.64 4.73
CA GLY A 88 19.72 25.44 3.50
C GLY A 88 20.23 24.02 3.22
N ALA A 89 20.32 23.74 1.92
CA ALA A 89 21.11 22.75 1.15
C ALA A 89 21.10 21.24 1.52
N VAL A 90 21.16 20.82 2.78
CA VAL A 90 21.00 19.39 3.17
C VAL A 90 19.57 19.09 3.62
N VAL A 91 18.83 20.13 3.97
CA VAL A 91 17.40 20.08 4.38
C VAL A 91 16.44 20.20 3.20
N TYR A 92 16.92 20.54 2.01
CA TYR A 92 16.05 20.90 0.88
C TYR A 92 15.18 19.73 0.38
N SER A 93 15.76 18.54 0.20
CA SER A 93 15.01 17.36 -0.26
C SER A 93 13.95 16.92 0.75
N SER A 94 14.27 17.04 2.03
CA SER A 94 13.44 16.53 3.12
C SER A 94 12.37 17.53 3.54
N LYS A 95 12.65 18.83 3.37
CA LYS A 95 11.65 19.90 3.42
C LYS A 95 10.64 19.76 2.28
N LYS A 96 11.10 19.51 1.04
CA LYS A 96 10.21 19.31 -0.10
C LYS A 96 9.29 18.09 0.12
N ALA A 97 9.84 16.98 0.60
CA ALA A 97 9.04 15.80 0.92
C ALA A 97 7.97 16.11 1.99
N LEU A 98 8.34 16.84 3.04
CA LEU A 98 7.41 17.23 4.09
C LEU A 98 6.32 18.21 3.60
N GLU A 99 6.68 19.15 2.72
CA GLU A 99 5.71 20.04 2.06
C GLU A 99 4.73 19.24 1.19
N SER A 100 5.23 18.30 0.39
CA SER A 100 4.41 17.41 -0.45
C SER A 100 3.47 16.52 0.39
N PHE A 101 3.94 15.95 1.49
CA PHE A 101 3.07 15.18 2.38
C PHE A 101 2.04 16.05 3.10
N GLY A 102 2.40 17.27 3.50
CA GLY A 102 1.46 18.23 4.10
C GLY A 102 0.37 18.66 3.13
N ASP A 103 0.74 18.95 1.88
CA ASP A 103 -0.21 19.30 0.82
C ASP A 103 -1.14 18.13 0.46
N ALA A 104 -0.59 16.91 0.35
CA ALA A 104 -1.37 15.69 0.18
C ALA A 104 -2.39 15.49 1.32
N SER A 105 -2.00 15.78 2.56
CA SER A 105 -2.90 15.71 3.71
C SER A 105 -4.02 16.74 3.67
N ASN A 106 -3.71 17.99 3.28
CA ASN A 106 -4.72 19.04 3.04
C ASN A 106 -5.72 18.65 1.94
N LYS A 107 -5.28 17.89 0.94
CA LYS A 107 -6.13 17.33 -0.13
C LYS A 107 -6.94 16.11 0.34
N GLY A 108 -6.87 15.77 1.62
CA GLY A 108 -7.65 14.71 2.27
C GLY A 108 -7.06 13.31 2.10
N LEU A 109 -5.74 13.19 1.95
CA LEU A 109 -5.04 11.91 2.08
C LEU A 109 -4.59 11.72 3.55
N ASP A 110 -5.03 10.66 4.20
CA ASP A 110 -4.56 10.32 5.55
C ASP A 110 -3.22 9.58 5.45
N ILE A 111 -2.13 10.34 5.40
CA ILE A 111 -0.77 9.82 5.27
C ILE A 111 -0.09 9.89 6.64
N LYS A 112 0.38 8.74 7.13
CA LYS A 112 1.22 8.70 8.32
C LYS A 112 2.68 8.86 7.95
N LEU A 113 3.29 9.91 8.48
CA LEU A 113 4.73 10.09 8.40
C LEU A 113 5.42 9.17 9.40
N VAL A 114 6.40 8.43 8.92
CA VAL A 114 7.19 7.51 9.74
C VAL A 114 8.69 7.80 9.57
N PRO A 115 9.49 7.66 10.63
CA PRO A 115 10.94 7.85 10.56
C PRO A 115 11.59 6.75 9.71
N ILE A 116 12.67 7.05 8.99
CA ILE A 116 13.40 6.04 8.20
C ILE A 116 13.88 4.89 9.08
N SER A 117 14.32 5.15 10.33
CA SER A 117 14.77 4.10 11.26
C SER A 117 13.75 2.98 11.51
N ILE A 118 12.46 3.18 11.26
CA ILE A 118 11.44 2.13 11.41
C ILE A 118 11.39 1.17 10.21
N SER A 119 12.04 1.50 9.09
CA SER A 119 12.03 0.67 7.89
C SER A 119 12.63 -0.71 8.15
N ASP A 120 13.54 -0.83 9.10
CA ASP A 120 14.16 -2.10 9.50
C ASP A 120 13.17 -3.08 10.16
N HIS A 121 12.00 -2.58 10.56
CA HIS A 121 10.91 -3.37 11.14
C HIS A 121 9.75 -3.60 10.16
N LEU A 122 9.89 -3.16 8.91
CA LEU A 122 8.88 -3.25 7.86
C LEU A 122 9.37 -4.11 6.69
N ASP A 123 8.46 -4.87 6.10
CA ASP A 123 8.71 -5.66 4.90
C ASP A 123 8.52 -4.74 3.68
N LEU A 124 9.63 -4.19 3.20
CA LEU A 124 9.69 -3.31 2.04
C LEU A 124 10.33 -4.02 0.84
N PRO A 125 9.98 -3.64 -0.40
CA PRO A 125 10.67 -4.14 -1.59
C PRO A 125 12.16 -3.77 -1.59
N VAL A 126 12.97 -4.54 -2.31
CA VAL A 126 14.42 -4.31 -2.42
C VAL A 126 14.70 -2.91 -2.98
N GLY A 127 15.56 -2.15 -2.30
CA GLY A 127 15.92 -0.78 -2.69
C GLY A 127 14.96 0.30 -2.17
N HIS A 128 14.11 -0.03 -1.20
CA HIS A 128 13.25 0.89 -0.44
C HIS A 128 13.71 0.94 1.03
N PRO A 129 13.38 2.00 1.80
CA PRO A 129 12.49 3.13 1.46
C PRO A 129 13.16 4.16 0.54
N ARG A 130 12.33 4.79 -0.31
CA ARG A 130 12.68 5.93 -1.15
C ARG A 130 12.06 7.22 -0.62
N LYS A 131 12.79 8.32 -0.74
CA LYS A 131 12.33 9.64 -0.32
C LYS A 131 11.18 10.12 -1.20
N ASN A 132 10.21 10.81 -0.58
CA ASN A 132 9.06 11.40 -1.28
C ASN A 132 8.16 10.36 -2.00
N THR A 133 8.32 9.07 -1.69
CA THR A 133 7.49 8.00 -2.25
C THR A 133 6.37 7.64 -1.27
N LEU A 134 5.17 7.45 -1.79
CA LEU A 134 4.01 7.01 -1.04
C LEU A 134 3.89 5.48 -1.05
N TYR A 135 3.67 4.89 0.12
CA TYR A 135 3.51 3.45 0.29
C TYR A 135 2.12 3.14 0.82
N ALA A 136 1.54 2.04 0.34
CA ALA A 136 0.32 1.46 0.86
C ALA A 136 0.64 0.21 1.69
N GLY A 137 0.05 0.11 2.88
CA GLY A 137 0.13 -1.10 3.69
C GLY A 137 -0.60 -2.25 3.00
N HIS A 138 -0.10 -3.48 3.11
CA HIS A 138 -0.81 -4.65 2.63
C HIS A 138 -2.03 -4.93 3.55
N PRO A 139 -3.22 -5.22 3.00
CA PRO A 139 -4.43 -5.45 3.81
C PRO A 139 -4.24 -6.58 4.83
N SER A 140 -3.59 -7.66 4.39
CA SER A 140 -3.43 -8.89 5.16
C SER A 140 -2.07 -9.06 5.87
N PHE A 141 -1.05 -8.27 5.53
CA PHE A 141 0.28 -8.31 6.16
C PHE A 141 0.58 -6.96 6.82
N PRO A 142 0.39 -6.81 8.14
CA PRO A 142 0.54 -5.52 8.82
C PRO A 142 1.92 -4.87 8.68
N LYS A 143 2.97 -5.67 8.52
CA LYS A 143 4.36 -5.23 8.36
C LYS A 143 4.75 -4.94 6.90
N SER A 144 3.95 -5.37 5.93
CA SER A 144 4.29 -5.22 4.52
C SER A 144 3.76 -3.90 3.97
N TYR A 145 4.65 -3.14 3.35
CA TYR A 145 4.33 -1.88 2.70
C TYR A 145 4.85 -1.90 1.26
N ILE A 146 3.96 -1.57 0.33
CA ILE A 146 4.20 -1.67 -1.11
C ILE A 146 4.06 -0.26 -1.69
N PRO A 147 4.93 0.16 -2.62
CA PRO A 147 4.71 1.39 -3.36
C PRO A 147 3.29 1.46 -3.92
N VAL A 148 2.63 2.61 -3.80
CA VAL A 148 1.24 2.76 -4.26
C VAL A 148 1.08 2.38 -5.73
N ALA A 149 2.13 2.57 -6.54
CA ALA A 149 2.14 2.18 -7.95
C ALA A 149 1.90 0.67 -8.19
N ASP A 150 2.46 -0.18 -7.34
CA ASP A 150 2.46 -1.64 -7.53
C ASP A 150 1.41 -2.35 -6.66
N PHE A 151 0.68 -1.60 -5.82
CA PHE A 151 -0.19 -2.14 -4.78
C PHE A 151 -1.15 -3.22 -5.27
N HIS A 152 -1.98 -2.92 -6.26
CA HIS A 152 -3.01 -3.86 -6.70
C HIS A 152 -2.39 -5.13 -7.28
N ARG A 153 -1.31 -4.98 -8.04
CA ARG A 153 -0.61 -6.11 -8.65
C ARG A 153 -0.05 -7.04 -7.59
N THR A 154 0.69 -6.50 -6.63
CA THR A 154 1.29 -7.29 -5.56
C THR A 154 0.24 -7.98 -4.70
N VAL A 155 -0.84 -7.29 -4.33
CA VAL A 155 -1.92 -7.89 -3.50
C VAL A 155 -2.60 -9.03 -4.25
N PHE A 156 -2.88 -8.85 -5.54
CA PHE A 156 -3.47 -9.91 -6.36
C PHE A 156 -2.51 -11.08 -6.57
N GLU A 157 -1.25 -10.80 -6.84
CA GLU A 157 -0.20 -11.82 -6.97
C GLU A 157 -0.06 -12.65 -5.69
N ASN A 158 -0.07 -12.02 -4.52
CA ASN A 158 -0.06 -12.71 -3.23
C ASN A 158 -1.30 -13.60 -3.07
N LYS A 159 -2.49 -13.09 -3.43
CA LYS A 159 -3.74 -13.85 -3.36
C LYS A 159 -3.73 -15.06 -4.32
N PHE A 160 -3.25 -14.88 -5.55
CA PHE A 160 -3.09 -15.94 -6.53
C PHE A 160 -2.05 -16.99 -6.06
N SER A 161 -0.92 -16.54 -5.54
CA SER A 161 0.13 -17.42 -5.02
C SER A 161 -0.36 -18.29 -3.88
N GLU A 162 -1.17 -17.74 -2.96
CA GLU A 162 -1.72 -18.49 -1.84
C GLU A 162 -2.65 -19.61 -2.31
N ILE A 163 -3.59 -19.35 -3.24
CA ILE A 163 -4.48 -20.40 -3.74
C ILE A 163 -3.75 -21.49 -4.52
N ILE A 164 -2.75 -21.13 -5.33
CA ILE A 164 -1.92 -22.14 -6.01
C ILE A 164 -1.17 -23.00 -5.00
N SER A 165 -0.58 -22.38 -3.96
CA SER A 165 0.09 -23.11 -2.87
C SER A 165 -0.87 -24.07 -2.16
N ILE A 166 -2.08 -23.62 -1.82
CA ILE A 166 -3.11 -24.48 -1.22
C ILE A 166 -3.40 -25.68 -2.12
N LEU A 167 -3.69 -25.45 -3.41
CA LEU A 167 -4.03 -26.53 -4.34
C LEU A 167 -2.88 -27.54 -4.49
N MET A 168 -1.64 -27.08 -4.52
CA MET A 168 -0.46 -27.96 -4.54
C MET A 168 -0.35 -28.82 -3.27
N HIS A 169 -0.55 -28.24 -2.08
CA HIS A 169 -0.49 -28.99 -0.81
C HIS A 169 -1.66 -29.97 -0.63
N LEU A 170 -2.80 -29.67 -1.25
CA LEU A 170 -3.94 -30.58 -1.38
C LEU A 170 -3.71 -31.72 -2.39
N GLY A 171 -2.59 -31.68 -3.12
CA GLY A 171 -2.16 -32.71 -4.05
C GLY A 171 -2.73 -32.58 -5.45
N ALA A 172 -3.01 -31.37 -5.92
CA ALA A 172 -3.45 -31.15 -7.28
C ALA A 172 -2.42 -31.74 -8.27
N LYS A 173 -2.89 -32.61 -9.17
CA LYS A 173 -2.11 -33.17 -10.29
C LYS A 173 -2.16 -32.28 -11.52
N SER A 174 -3.25 -31.53 -11.67
CA SER A 174 -3.38 -30.56 -12.74
C SER A 174 -4.02 -29.28 -12.20
N ILE A 175 -3.51 -28.14 -12.66
CA ILE A 175 -4.10 -26.82 -12.39
C ILE A 175 -4.15 -26.07 -13.71
N HIS A 176 -5.33 -25.59 -14.05
CA HIS A 176 -5.62 -24.80 -15.24
C HIS A 176 -6.28 -23.49 -14.82
N VAL A 177 -5.72 -22.37 -15.26
CA VAL A 177 -6.23 -21.03 -14.95
C VAL A 177 -6.62 -20.33 -16.23
N GLU A 178 -7.84 -19.83 -16.27
CA GLU A 178 -8.37 -19.07 -17.38
C GLU A 178 -8.75 -17.66 -16.95
N HIS A 179 -8.51 -16.72 -17.85
CA HIS A 179 -9.05 -15.37 -17.74
C HIS A 179 -10.55 -15.38 -18.00
N GLU A 180 -11.35 -14.83 -17.07
CA GLU A 180 -12.75 -14.48 -17.34
C GLU A 180 -12.92 -12.97 -17.57
N SER A 181 -12.35 -12.14 -16.70
CA SER A 181 -12.46 -10.67 -16.78
C SER A 181 -11.30 -9.96 -16.05
N GLY A 182 -11.08 -8.69 -16.39
CA GLY A 182 -10.02 -7.87 -15.79
C GLY A 182 -8.63 -8.17 -16.34
N TRP A 183 -7.63 -8.29 -15.47
CA TRP A 183 -6.25 -8.59 -15.88
C TRP A 183 -6.14 -9.93 -16.59
N GLY A 184 -5.56 -9.93 -17.80
CA GLY A 184 -5.38 -11.13 -18.63
C GLY A 184 -3.90 -11.46 -18.87
N GLN A 185 -3.59 -11.91 -20.09
CA GLN A 185 -2.26 -12.42 -20.49
C GLN A 185 -1.09 -11.47 -20.21
N GLU A 186 -1.24 -10.19 -20.52
CA GLU A 186 -0.17 -9.19 -20.32
C GLU A 186 0.20 -9.02 -18.84
N PHE A 187 -0.74 -9.31 -17.95
CA PHE A 187 -0.52 -9.27 -16.51
C PHE A 187 0.02 -10.62 -16.01
N SER A 188 -0.51 -11.75 -16.48
CA SER A 188 0.01 -13.06 -16.08
C SER A 188 1.47 -13.26 -16.47
N SER A 189 1.91 -12.72 -17.62
CA SER A 189 3.32 -12.75 -18.04
C SER A 189 4.26 -11.95 -17.13
N LYS A 190 3.72 -11.06 -16.29
CA LYS A 190 4.47 -10.21 -15.37
C LYS A 190 4.44 -10.72 -13.92
N LEU A 191 3.67 -11.77 -13.63
CA LEU A 191 3.65 -12.35 -12.30
C LEU A 191 5.01 -13.00 -12.00
N SER A 192 5.59 -12.64 -10.86
CA SER A 192 6.85 -13.19 -10.34
C SER A 192 6.56 -14.34 -9.38
N VAL A 193 5.65 -15.26 -9.74
CA VAL A 193 5.38 -16.40 -8.86
C VAL A 193 6.50 -17.40 -9.00
N GLY A 194 7.09 -17.84 -7.89
CA GLY A 194 8.15 -18.85 -7.82
C GLY A 194 7.68 -20.27 -8.18
N ILE A 195 6.92 -20.41 -9.26
CA ILE A 195 6.38 -21.67 -9.76
C ILE A 195 7.44 -22.31 -10.67
N PRO A 196 7.68 -23.63 -10.57
CA PRO A 196 8.57 -24.34 -11.48
C PRO A 196 8.24 -24.01 -12.94
N SER A 197 9.23 -23.56 -13.70
CA SER A 197 9.11 -23.03 -15.06
C SER A 197 8.51 -24.00 -16.08
N GLU A 198 8.41 -25.29 -15.74
CA GLU A 198 7.79 -26.33 -16.59
C GLU A 198 6.25 -26.21 -16.69
N GLY A 199 5.60 -25.42 -15.80
CA GLY A 199 4.14 -25.22 -15.77
C GLY A 199 3.64 -23.84 -16.24
N LEU A 200 4.52 -22.95 -16.68
CA LEU A 200 4.11 -21.66 -17.25
C LEU A 200 4.05 -21.77 -18.78
N VAL A 201 2.89 -22.17 -19.32
CA VAL A 201 2.65 -22.06 -20.77
C VAL A 201 2.48 -20.58 -21.12
N VAL A 202 3.58 -19.91 -21.48
CA VAL A 202 3.54 -18.59 -22.13
C VAL A 202 2.94 -18.81 -23.53
N GLY A 203 1.73 -18.30 -23.73
CA GLY A 203 0.84 -18.65 -24.83
C GLY A 203 1.48 -18.70 -26.22
N LEU A 204 1.74 -19.92 -26.69
CA LEU A 204 1.98 -20.26 -28.10
C LEU A 204 1.33 -21.62 -28.41
N GLU A 205 0.03 -21.74 -28.17
CA GLU A 205 -0.77 -22.74 -28.88
C GLU A 205 -1.66 -22.00 -29.89
N GLY A 206 -1.17 -21.96 -31.12
CA GLY A 206 -1.94 -21.54 -32.29
C GLY A 206 -3.07 -22.53 -32.55
N GLY A 207 -4.28 -22.12 -32.24
CA GLY A 207 -5.52 -22.79 -32.60
C GLY A 207 -6.64 -21.76 -32.63
N ALA A 208 -7.07 -21.40 -33.83
CA ALA A 208 -8.07 -20.37 -34.06
C ALA A 208 -9.48 -20.86 -33.69
N ASP A 209 -9.89 -20.72 -32.43
CA ASP A 209 -11.30 -20.83 -32.04
C ASP A 209 -11.87 -19.45 -31.69
N LYS A 210 -12.49 -18.84 -32.70
CA LYS A 210 -13.00 -17.45 -32.71
C LYS A 210 -14.26 -17.22 -31.86
N ASN A 211 -14.63 -18.08 -30.91
CA ASN A 211 -15.92 -17.93 -30.23
C ASN A 211 -15.98 -18.19 -28.71
N ASN A 212 -14.85 -18.26 -28.00
CA ASN A 212 -14.86 -18.26 -26.54
C ASN A 212 -13.66 -17.43 -26.04
N SER A 213 -13.92 -16.29 -25.41
CA SER A 213 -12.90 -15.30 -25.02
C SER A 213 -12.03 -15.70 -23.81
N ARG A 214 -12.07 -16.97 -23.37
CA ARG A 214 -11.28 -17.46 -22.24
C ARG A 214 -9.87 -17.81 -22.71
N LYS A 215 -8.91 -16.96 -22.35
CA LYS A 215 -7.49 -17.19 -22.63
C LYS A 215 -6.85 -17.92 -21.46
N ILE A 216 -6.13 -19.00 -21.74
CA ILE A 216 -5.41 -19.84 -20.76
C ILE A 216 -4.23 -19.05 -20.19
N LEU A 217 -4.27 -18.70 -18.91
CA LEU A 217 -3.24 -17.88 -18.24
C LEU A 217 -2.12 -18.72 -17.62
N TYR A 218 -2.43 -19.93 -17.15
CA TYR A 218 -1.50 -20.81 -16.46
C TYR A 218 -1.96 -22.26 -16.54
N LYS A 219 -1.01 -23.19 -16.73
CA LYS A 219 -1.30 -24.62 -16.84
C LYS A 219 -0.13 -25.44 -16.31
N ALA A 220 -0.30 -26.06 -15.16
CA ALA A 220 0.73 -26.90 -14.56
C ALA A 220 0.24 -28.33 -14.32
N ASN A 221 1.19 -29.26 -14.41
CA ASN A 221 0.99 -30.67 -14.05
C ASN A 221 1.98 -31.04 -12.95
N PHE A 222 1.53 -31.85 -12.00
CA PHE A 222 2.30 -32.26 -10.83
C PHE A 222 2.12 -33.76 -10.60
N SER A 223 3.02 -34.37 -9.82
CA SER A 223 2.88 -35.76 -9.38
C SER A 223 1.72 -35.97 -8.41
N GLY A 224 1.19 -34.91 -7.81
CA GLY A 224 0.21 -34.95 -6.72
C GLY A 224 0.81 -35.37 -5.37
N THR A 225 -0.06 -35.50 -4.36
CA THR A 225 0.28 -36.09 -3.05
C THR A 225 -0.88 -36.92 -2.51
N ASP A 226 -0.56 -38.05 -1.88
CA ASP A 226 -1.51 -38.93 -1.19
C ASP A 226 -1.83 -38.45 0.25
N LYS A 227 -1.16 -37.39 0.72
CA LYS A 227 -1.36 -36.80 2.04
C LYS A 227 -1.78 -35.35 1.90
N PRO A 228 -3.02 -35.08 1.46
CA PRO A 228 -3.51 -33.72 1.30
C PRO A 228 -3.53 -33.01 2.66
N ALA A 229 -2.94 -31.83 2.72
CA ALA A 229 -2.92 -30.99 3.90
C ALA A 229 -3.01 -29.51 3.50
N LEU A 230 -3.33 -28.65 4.46
CA LEU A 230 -3.18 -27.21 4.28
C LEU A 230 -1.74 -26.82 4.61
N PRO A 231 -1.15 -25.86 3.88
CA PRO A 231 0.10 -25.24 4.28
C PRO A 231 -0.10 -24.39 5.55
N ASP A 232 0.99 -24.13 6.26
CA ASP A 232 0.98 -23.23 7.41
C ASP A 232 0.87 -21.76 6.97
N ASN A 233 0.40 -20.90 7.88
CA ASN A 233 0.40 -19.44 7.72
C ASN A 233 -0.43 -18.90 6.53
N LEU A 234 -1.61 -19.47 6.29
CA LEU A 234 -2.56 -18.97 5.30
C LEU A 234 -3.27 -17.69 5.78
N ILE A 235 -3.41 -16.72 4.89
CA ILE A 235 -3.84 -15.36 5.26
C ILE A 235 -5.14 -14.99 4.57
N TRP A 236 -5.27 -15.30 3.28
CA TRP A 236 -6.50 -15.11 2.54
C TRP A 236 -7.50 -16.24 2.82
N PHE A 237 -7.01 -17.47 3.03
CA PHE A 237 -7.86 -18.65 3.24
C PHE A 237 -8.98 -18.50 4.27
N PRO A 238 -8.78 -17.91 5.48
CA PRO A 238 -9.86 -17.74 6.45
C PRO A 238 -11.02 -16.86 5.94
N HIS A 239 -10.77 -16.04 4.94
CA HIS A 239 -11.72 -15.09 4.35
C HIS A 239 -12.28 -15.56 3.01
N GLU A 240 -11.90 -16.75 2.53
CA GLU A 240 -12.28 -17.29 1.22
C GLU A 240 -13.08 -18.60 1.38
N PRO A 241 -14.42 -18.53 1.54
CA PRO A 241 -15.26 -19.71 1.79
C PRO A 241 -15.15 -20.78 0.71
N THR A 242 -14.99 -20.38 -0.56
CA THR A 242 -14.83 -21.33 -1.67
C THR A 242 -13.52 -22.11 -1.56
N TRP A 243 -12.44 -21.49 -1.06
CA TRP A 243 -11.18 -22.19 -0.86
C TRP A 243 -11.31 -23.19 0.28
N GLN A 244 -11.95 -22.79 1.39
CA GLN A 244 -12.26 -23.68 2.51
C GLN A 244 -13.08 -24.88 2.07
N GLN A 245 -14.09 -24.67 1.23
CA GLN A 245 -14.93 -25.75 0.69
C GLN A 245 -14.12 -26.75 -0.15
N VAL A 246 -13.21 -26.27 -1.00
CA VAL A 246 -12.34 -27.14 -1.81
C VAL A 246 -11.36 -27.91 -0.93
N SER A 247 -10.74 -27.25 0.04
CA SER A 247 -9.84 -27.89 1.01
C SER A 247 -10.53 -28.96 1.84
N ASP A 248 -11.70 -28.66 2.39
CA ASP A 248 -12.52 -29.63 3.13
C ASP A 248 -12.99 -30.76 2.23
N GLY A 249 -13.42 -30.43 1.01
CA GLY A 249 -13.78 -31.39 -0.03
C GLY A 249 -12.67 -32.41 -0.27
N ARG A 250 -11.43 -31.94 -0.45
CA ARG A 250 -10.28 -32.81 -0.69
C ARG A 250 -9.89 -33.61 0.55
N ILE A 251 -9.71 -32.95 1.70
CA ILE A 251 -9.16 -33.57 2.91
C ILE A 251 -10.17 -34.52 3.57
N LYS A 252 -11.44 -34.11 3.68
CA LYS A 252 -12.47 -34.86 4.44
C LYS A 252 -13.29 -35.80 3.57
N PHE A 253 -13.47 -35.47 2.29
CA PHE A 253 -14.41 -36.17 1.41
C PHE A 253 -13.77 -36.77 0.15
N GLY A 254 -12.46 -36.63 -0.05
CA GLY A 254 -11.75 -37.24 -1.18
C GLY A 254 -12.12 -36.64 -2.53
N MET A 255 -12.41 -35.33 -2.59
CA MET A 255 -12.64 -34.61 -3.85
C MET A 255 -11.55 -34.92 -4.88
N GLN A 256 -11.96 -35.23 -6.11
CA GLN A 256 -11.09 -35.63 -7.22
C GLN A 256 -10.83 -34.51 -8.22
N SER A 257 -11.80 -33.60 -8.36
CA SER A 257 -11.71 -32.44 -9.25
C SER A 257 -12.28 -31.21 -8.57
N PHE A 258 -11.80 -30.04 -8.98
CA PHE A 258 -12.21 -28.76 -8.43
C PHE A 258 -12.42 -27.73 -9.53
N SER A 259 -13.29 -26.76 -9.25
CA SER A 259 -13.50 -25.57 -10.05
C SER A 259 -13.86 -24.43 -9.11
N LEU A 260 -13.05 -23.39 -9.09
CA LEU A 260 -13.26 -22.21 -8.26
C LEU A 260 -12.93 -20.92 -9.02
N LYS A 261 -13.40 -19.79 -8.50
CA LYS A 261 -13.10 -18.47 -9.06
C LYS A 261 -12.21 -17.70 -8.10
N LEU A 262 -11.11 -17.17 -8.60
CA LEU A 262 -10.33 -16.15 -7.93
C LEU A 262 -10.90 -14.79 -8.30
N GLN A 263 -11.48 -14.11 -7.31
CA GLN A 263 -12.08 -12.79 -7.49
C GLN A 263 -11.25 -11.71 -6.78
N TYR A 264 -11.02 -10.60 -7.47
CA TYR A 264 -10.35 -9.41 -6.96
C TYR A 264 -11.16 -8.18 -7.38
N ASN A 265 -12.03 -7.73 -6.48
CA ASN A 265 -13.04 -6.70 -6.76
C ASN A 265 -12.88 -5.44 -5.90
N GLU A 266 -12.03 -5.49 -4.88
CA GLU A 266 -11.83 -4.40 -3.94
C GLU A 266 -10.57 -3.61 -4.29
N ASP A 267 -10.71 -2.28 -4.27
CA ASP A 267 -9.58 -1.37 -4.47
C ASP A 267 -8.84 -1.07 -3.16
N PHE A 268 -9.36 -1.55 -2.02
CA PHE A 268 -8.83 -1.28 -0.68
C PHE A 268 -8.61 0.22 -0.42
N GLY A 269 -9.42 1.09 -1.03
CA GLY A 269 -9.25 2.54 -0.98
C GLY A 269 -8.08 3.09 -1.81
N ILE A 270 -7.24 2.25 -2.41
CA ILE A 270 -6.17 2.66 -3.32
C ILE A 270 -6.77 2.81 -4.72
N ASN A 271 -6.92 4.04 -5.21
CA ASN A 271 -7.58 4.28 -6.49
C ASN A 271 -7.02 5.51 -7.22
N LEU A 272 -7.60 5.80 -8.39
CA LEU A 272 -7.20 6.94 -9.22
C LEU A 272 -7.34 8.29 -8.49
N GLY A 273 -8.24 8.40 -7.52
CA GLY A 273 -8.37 9.59 -6.69
C GLY A 273 -7.15 9.80 -5.79
N ILE A 274 -6.62 8.73 -5.19
CA ILE A 274 -5.37 8.79 -4.43
C ILE A 274 -4.19 9.14 -5.34
N LYS A 275 -4.09 8.48 -6.50
CA LYS A 275 -3.06 8.79 -7.51
C LYS A 275 -3.05 10.28 -7.84
N ALA A 276 -4.22 10.83 -8.22
CA ALA A 276 -4.33 12.22 -8.63
C ALA A 276 -3.91 13.19 -7.52
N LYS A 277 -4.38 12.97 -6.29
CA LYS A 277 -4.04 13.82 -5.14
C LYS A 277 -2.55 13.74 -4.77
N ALA A 278 -1.95 12.56 -4.84
CA ALA A 278 -0.54 12.36 -4.55
C ALA A 278 0.37 13.03 -5.59
N GLU A 279 0.09 12.84 -6.88
CA GLU A 279 0.85 13.48 -7.96
C GLU A 279 0.71 15.01 -7.95
N ASP A 280 -0.49 15.52 -7.70
CA ASP A 280 -0.76 16.95 -7.58
C ASP A 280 -0.05 17.58 -6.35
N ALA A 281 0.21 16.78 -5.31
CA ALA A 281 1.04 17.18 -4.17
C ALA A 281 2.55 16.98 -4.40
N GLY A 282 2.94 16.47 -5.57
CA GLY A 282 4.33 16.21 -5.93
C GLY A 282 4.93 14.96 -5.29
N LEU A 283 4.11 14.03 -4.80
CA LEU A 283 4.56 12.73 -4.28
C LEU A 283 4.83 11.74 -5.42
N ASP A 284 5.86 10.93 -5.25
CA ASP A 284 6.15 9.78 -6.11
C ASP A 284 5.31 8.57 -5.65
N LEU A 285 4.84 7.75 -6.58
CA LEU A 285 4.11 6.51 -6.31
C LEU A 285 5.03 5.29 -6.32
N GLY A 286 6.31 5.48 -6.65
CA GLY A 286 7.34 4.46 -6.70
C GLY A 286 7.40 3.69 -8.02
N GLY A 287 6.68 4.15 -9.04
CA GLY A 287 6.59 3.49 -10.35
C GLY A 287 5.41 4.00 -11.17
N ASN A 288 5.09 3.25 -12.24
CA ASN A 288 3.90 3.52 -13.04
C ASN A 288 2.67 2.94 -12.35
N PHE A 289 1.72 3.80 -11.98
CA PHE A 289 0.54 3.37 -11.23
C PHE A 289 -0.30 2.34 -11.98
N GLU A 290 -0.34 1.13 -11.44
CA GLU A 290 -1.20 0.06 -11.91
C GLU A 290 -2.59 0.22 -11.27
N LYS A 291 -3.54 0.78 -12.03
CA LYS A 291 -4.90 1.01 -11.54
C LYS A 291 -5.60 -0.30 -11.17
N HIS A 292 -6.49 -0.22 -10.17
CA HIS A 292 -7.44 -1.30 -9.88
C HIS A 292 -8.26 -1.66 -11.12
N ILE A 293 -8.35 -2.97 -11.38
CA ILE A 293 -9.27 -3.55 -12.36
C ILE A 293 -9.92 -4.76 -11.69
N ALA A 294 -11.25 -4.74 -11.59
CA ALA A 294 -11.99 -5.88 -11.09
C ALA A 294 -11.67 -7.10 -11.95
N THR A 295 -11.09 -8.12 -11.33
CA THR A 295 -10.48 -9.26 -12.03
C THR A 295 -11.09 -10.55 -11.52
N THR A 296 -11.47 -11.42 -12.45
CA THR A 296 -11.96 -12.78 -12.16
C THR A 296 -11.20 -13.79 -13.01
N TRP A 297 -10.54 -14.71 -12.34
CA TRP A 297 -9.88 -15.86 -12.97
C TRP A 297 -10.59 -17.15 -12.57
N SER A 298 -10.82 -18.03 -13.53
CA SER A 298 -11.32 -19.38 -13.29
C SER A 298 -10.14 -20.31 -13.03
N ILE A 299 -10.18 -21.10 -11.97
CA ILE A 299 -9.15 -22.08 -11.61
C ILE A 299 -9.81 -23.45 -11.53
N GLN A 300 -9.33 -24.39 -12.33
CA GLN A 300 -9.89 -25.74 -12.47
C GLN A 300 -8.77 -26.77 -12.45
N GLY A 301 -9.09 -28.00 -12.06
CA GLY A 301 -8.09 -29.06 -12.07
C GLY A 301 -8.52 -30.34 -11.37
N GLU A 302 -7.56 -31.24 -11.22
CA GLU A 302 -7.72 -32.57 -10.65
C GLU A 302 -6.66 -32.83 -9.57
N PHE A 303 -7.00 -33.70 -8.60
CA PHE A 303 -6.14 -34.14 -7.50
C PHE A 303 -5.66 -35.60 -7.64
#